data_AF-A0A101XW19-F1
#
_entry.id   AF-A0A101XW19-F1
#
_cell.length_a   1.000
_cell.length_b   1.000
_cell.length_c   1.000
_cell.angle_alpha   90.00
_cell.angle_beta   90.00
_cell.angle_gamma   90.00
#
_symmetry.space_group_name_H-M   'P 1'
#
loop_
_entity.id
_entity.type
_entity.pdbx_description
1 polymer ?
#
loop_
_entity_poly.entity_id
_entity_poly.type
_entity_poly.pdbx_seq_one_letter_code
_entity_poly.pdbx_strand_id
1 'polypeptide(L)'
;MRILLVTYWGLTNLGGIWTYMKQLSDKLAQQGHEVTLMGSHVDSNTLYLLDRNIYFDKKAYYSSLLPYLDPQQFPHLHQEHGIFSFELGRYVFEGGAARSGLSSMMLFILRILFLHMRCVG
;
A
#
# COMPACT_ATOMS: atom_id res chain seq x y z
N MET A 1 -15.27 12.82 -3.78
CA MET A 1 -14.94 11.58 -3.03
C MET A 1 -13.54 11.72 -2.46
N ARG A 2 -13.20 10.97 -1.39
CA ARG A 2 -11.88 11.00 -0.75
C ARG A 2 -11.15 9.71 -1.08
N ILE A 3 -10.01 9.81 -1.76
CA ILE A 3 -9.26 8.67 -2.31
C ILE A 3 -7.86 8.66 -1.70
N LEU A 4 -7.45 7.50 -1.22
CA LEU A 4 -6.08 7.26 -0.77
C LEU A 4 -5.40 6.35 -1.80
N LEU A 5 -4.52 6.93 -2.62
CA LEU A 5 -3.70 6.19 -3.58
C LEU A 5 -2.43 5.72 -2.89
N VAL A 6 -2.17 4.41 -2.95
CA VAL A 6 -1.08 3.79 -2.21
C VAL A 6 -0.23 2.94 -3.12
N THR A 7 1.09 2.93 -2.88
CA THR A 7 2.03 2.08 -3.60
C THR A 7 2.94 1.34 -2.64
N TYR A 8 3.35 0.13 -3.03
CA TYR A 8 4.35 -0.68 -2.32
C TYR A 8 5.77 -0.12 -2.43
N TRP A 9 5.98 0.85 -3.33
CA TRP A 9 7.28 1.44 -3.62
C TRP A 9 7.46 2.80 -2.97
N GLY A 10 8.69 3.27 -2.94
CA GLY A 10 8.96 4.66 -2.60
C GLY A 10 8.38 5.57 -3.67
N LEU A 11 7.64 6.60 -3.26
CA LEU A 11 7.36 7.79 -4.04
C LEU A 11 8.61 8.68 -4.03
N THR A 12 9.70 8.21 -4.64
CA THR A 12 10.91 9.03 -4.85
C THR A 12 10.72 9.82 -6.14
N ASN A 13 11.23 11.06 -6.18
CA ASN A 13 11.04 12.01 -7.30
C ASN A 13 11.54 11.52 -8.67
N LEU A 14 12.16 10.33 -8.76
CA LEU A 14 12.80 9.78 -9.95
C LEU A 14 12.29 8.35 -10.18
N GLY A 15 11.25 8.19 -11.01
CA GLY A 15 10.76 6.86 -11.43
C GLY A 15 9.41 6.88 -12.14
N GLY A 16 9.13 5.86 -12.95
CA GLY A 16 7.86 5.73 -13.69
C GLY A 16 6.63 5.58 -12.77
N ILE A 17 6.80 4.97 -11.59
CA ILE A 17 5.75 4.83 -10.59
C ILE A 17 5.32 6.20 -10.05
N TRP A 18 6.28 7.08 -9.73
CA TRP A 18 6.00 8.44 -9.29
C TRP A 18 5.21 9.21 -10.35
N THR A 19 5.70 9.22 -11.59
CA THR A 19 5.03 9.91 -12.70
C THR A 19 3.59 9.43 -12.89
N TYR A 20 3.36 8.11 -12.86
CA TYR A 20 2.03 7.55 -12.99
C TYR A 20 1.12 7.93 -11.80
N MET A 21 1.61 7.80 -10.56
CA MET A 21 0.87 8.16 -9.35
C MET A 21 0.47 9.64 -9.35
N LYS A 22 1.38 10.53 -9.77
CA LYS A 22 1.10 11.96 -9.90
C LYS A 22 0.06 12.24 -10.98
N GLN A 23 0.21 11.66 -12.17
CA GLN A 23 -0.75 11.84 -13.26
C GLN A 23 -2.15 11.32 -12.91
N LEU A 24 -2.24 10.16 -12.24
CA LEU A 24 -3.49 9.61 -11.76
C LEU A 24 -4.13 10.50 -10.70
N SER A 25 -3.34 10.95 -9.72
CA SER A 25 -3.78 11.89 -8.69
C SER A 25 -4.32 13.18 -9.29
N ASP A 26 -3.61 13.77 -10.25
CA ASP A 26 -4.00 15.03 -10.89
C ASP A 26 -5.31 14.89 -11.67
N LYS A 27 -5.49 13.78 -12.41
CA LYS A 27 -6.74 13.50 -13.14
C LYS A 27 -7.93 13.32 -12.20
N LEU A 28 -7.75 12.59 -11.11
CA LEU A 28 -8.80 12.39 -10.10
C LEU A 28 -9.13 13.72 -9.39
N ALA A 29 -8.13 14.54 -9.10
CA ALA A 29 -8.32 15.87 -8.51
C ALA A 29 -9.10 16.81 -9.44
N GLN A 30 -8.79 16.79 -10.75
CA GLN A 30 -9.54 17.55 -11.77
C GLN A 30 -11.03 17.15 -11.85
N GLN A 31 -11.37 15.92 -11.46
CA GLN A 31 -12.74 15.43 -11.37
C GLN A 31 -13.44 15.79 -10.04
N GLY A 32 -12.79 16.57 -9.16
CA GLY A 32 -13.33 16.99 -7.88
C GLY A 32 -13.16 15.96 -6.75
N HIS A 33 -12.19 15.05 -6.86
CA HIS A 33 -11.83 14.13 -5.79
C HIS A 33 -10.71 14.70 -4.92
N GLU A 34 -10.80 14.51 -3.60
CA GLU A 34 -9.71 14.76 -2.66
C GLU A 34 -8.80 13.53 -2.70
N VAL A 35 -7.56 13.68 -3.17
CA VAL A 35 -6.62 12.56 -3.32
C VAL A 35 -5.46 12.75 -2.36
N THR A 36 -5.11 11.70 -1.62
CA THR A 36 -3.91 11.63 -0.79
C THR A 36 -3.02 10.51 -1.30
N LEU A 37 -1.70 10.75 -1.32
CA LEU A 37 -0.70 9.77 -1.75
C LEU A 37 0.01 9.16 -0.53
N MET A 38 0.11 7.83 -0.53
CA MET A 38 0.89 7.07 0.45
C MET A 38 1.93 6.20 -0.26
N GLY A 39 3.16 6.27 0.21
CA GLY A 39 4.27 5.45 -0.27
C GLY A 39 4.78 4.50 0.82
N SER A 40 5.65 3.58 0.41
CA SER A 40 6.41 2.75 1.33
C SER A 40 7.90 3.00 1.16
N HIS A 41 8.61 3.21 2.26
CA HIS A 41 10.05 3.04 2.28
C HIS A 41 10.37 1.55 2.35
N VAL A 42 11.04 1.04 1.32
CA VAL A 42 11.42 -0.38 1.25
C VAL A 42 12.50 -0.68 2.31
N ASP A 43 13.48 0.21 2.47
CA ASP A 43 14.63 -0.01 3.35
C ASP A 43 14.28 0.01 4.83
N SER A 44 13.42 0.95 5.26
CA SER A 44 13.03 1.12 6.65
C SER A 44 11.73 0.42 7.02
N ASN A 45 11.08 -0.27 6.06
CA ASN A 45 9.79 -0.90 6.26
C ASN A 45 8.71 0.04 6.86
N THR A 46 8.73 1.32 6.49
CA THR A 46 7.71 2.28 6.92
C THR A 46 6.79 2.68 5.78
N LEU A 47 5.53 2.96 6.11
CA LEU A 47 4.64 3.74 5.26
C LEU A 47 4.79 5.21 5.59
N TYR A 48 4.58 6.05 4.58
CA TYR A 48 4.57 7.49 4.75
C TYR A 48 3.52 8.12 3.85
N LEU A 49 2.96 9.22 4.33
CA LEU A 49 2.12 10.09 3.51
C LEU A 49 3.02 11.13 2.83
N LEU A 50 2.79 11.39 1.55
CA LEU A 50 3.66 12.32 0.83
C LEU A 50 3.52 13.76 1.37
N ASP A 51 2.28 14.18 1.63
CA ASP A 51 1.96 15.55 2.03
C ASP A 51 2.00 15.76 3.54
N ARG A 52 2.32 14.71 4.32
CA ARG A 52 2.31 14.75 5.79
C ARG A 52 3.54 14.04 6.33
N ASN A 53 4.21 14.63 7.31
CA ASN A 53 5.36 14.02 7.99
C ASN A 53 4.91 12.90 8.98
N ILE A 54 4.03 12.01 8.52
CA ILE A 54 3.45 10.90 9.27
C ILE A 54 4.06 9.62 8.73
N TYR A 55 4.62 8.84 9.65
CA TYR A 55 5.24 7.55 9.35
C TYR A 55 4.54 6.45 10.14
N PHE A 56 4.49 5.26 9.54
CA PHE A 56 3.89 4.09 10.15
C PHE A 56 4.79 2.87 9.96
N ASP A 57 5.17 2.23 11.07
CA ASP A 57 6.02 1.03 11.04
C ASP A 57 5.21 -0.19 10.59
N LYS A 58 5.51 -0.68 9.37
CA LYS A 58 4.85 -1.88 8.84
C LYS A 58 5.23 -3.10 9.66
N LYS A 59 6.48 -3.23 10.09
CA LYS A 59 7.01 -4.43 10.78
C LYS A 59 6.30 -4.66 12.10
N ALA A 60 6.14 -3.61 12.91
CA ALA A 60 5.40 -3.70 14.15
C ALA A 60 3.94 -4.14 13.91
N TYR A 61 3.29 -3.57 12.89
CA TYR A 61 1.91 -3.91 12.57
C TYR A 61 1.76 -5.32 11.98
N TYR A 62 2.68 -5.73 11.11
CA TYR A 62 2.76 -7.10 10.58
C TYR A 62 2.73 -8.12 11.71
N SER A 63 3.64 -8.00 12.68
CA SER A 63 3.71 -8.90 13.83
C SER A 63 2.41 -8.95 14.63
N SER A 64 1.70 -7.82 14.73
CA SER A 64 0.41 -7.76 15.43
C SER A 64 -0.74 -8.40 14.65
N LEU A 65 -0.66 -8.45 13.31
CA LEU A 65 -1.68 -9.03 12.43
C LEU A 65 -1.56 -10.55 12.30
N LEU A 66 -0.35 -11.10 12.35
CA LEU A 66 -0.09 -12.53 12.13
C LEU A 66 -1.01 -13.48 12.93
N PRO A 67 -1.28 -13.25 14.24
CA PRO A 67 -2.16 -14.13 15.01
C PRO A 67 -3.61 -14.17 14.50
N TYR A 68 -4.06 -13.13 13.78
CA TYR A 68 -5.42 -13.04 13.23
C TYR A 68 -5.55 -13.65 11.83
N LEU A 69 -4.43 -13.97 11.18
CA LEU A 69 -4.39 -14.58 9.85
C LEU A 69 -3.94 -16.04 9.97
N ASP A 70 -4.53 -16.76 10.91
CA ASP A 70 -4.17 -18.13 11.24
C ASP A 70 -4.50 -19.10 10.08
N PRO A 71 -3.61 -20.05 9.73
CA PRO A 71 -3.85 -21.01 8.65
C PRO A 71 -5.03 -21.95 8.87
N GLN A 72 -5.42 -22.25 10.11
CA GLN A 72 -6.58 -23.09 10.39
C GLN A 72 -7.89 -22.35 10.10
N GLN A 73 -7.93 -21.04 10.37
CA GLN A 73 -9.10 -20.20 10.11
C GLN A 73 -9.19 -19.77 8.64
N PHE A 74 -8.04 -19.47 8.01
CA PHE A 74 -7.98 -18.95 6.65
C PHE A 74 -7.05 -19.75 5.75
N PRO A 75 -7.28 -21.06 5.54
CA PRO A 75 -6.36 -21.93 4.81
C PRO A 75 -6.08 -21.45 3.38
N HIS A 76 -7.06 -20.83 2.72
CA HIS A 76 -6.94 -20.28 1.37
C HIS A 76 -5.93 -19.12 1.26
N LEU A 77 -5.70 -18.36 2.34
CA LEU A 77 -4.69 -17.30 2.36
C LEU A 77 -3.28 -17.87 2.28
N HIS A 78 -3.08 -19.08 2.76
CA HIS A 78 -1.76 -19.73 2.91
C HIS A 78 -1.45 -20.75 1.81
N GLN A 79 -2.36 -20.97 0.87
CA GLN A 79 -2.15 -21.89 -0.26
C GLN A 79 -1.04 -21.42 -1.20
N GLU A 80 -0.93 -20.11 -1.39
CA GLU A 80 0.05 -19.48 -2.28
C GLU A 80 0.71 -18.30 -1.55
N HIS A 81 2.04 -18.29 -1.50
CA HIS A 81 2.80 -17.24 -0.82
C HIS A 81 2.46 -15.82 -1.31
N GLY A 82 2.08 -15.70 -2.58
CA GLY A 82 1.63 -14.44 -3.16
C GLY A 82 0.38 -13.89 -2.49
N ILE A 83 -0.65 -14.73 -2.32
CA ILE A 83 -1.95 -14.33 -1.77
C ILE A 83 -1.79 -13.82 -0.34
N PHE A 84 -1.10 -14.58 0.51
CA PHE A 84 -0.82 -14.17 1.89
C PHE A 84 -0.12 -12.81 1.94
N SER A 85 0.93 -12.65 1.13
CA SER A 85 1.71 -11.41 1.10
C SER A 85 0.88 -10.20 0.64
N PHE A 86 -0.04 -10.37 -0.31
CA PHE A 86 -0.90 -9.30 -0.80
C PHE A 86 -1.98 -8.92 0.21
N GLU A 87 -2.60 -9.90 0.85
CA GLU A 87 -3.62 -9.69 1.86
C GLU A 87 -3.02 -9.01 3.09
N LEU A 88 -1.89 -9.51 3.57
CA LEU A 88 -1.13 -8.91 4.65
C LEU A 88 -0.69 -7.47 4.30
N GLY A 89 -0.25 -7.24 3.07
CA GLY A 89 0.06 -5.90 2.55
C GLY A 89 -1.15 -4.96 2.60
N ARG A 90 -2.32 -5.41 2.12
CA ARG A 90 -3.56 -4.64 2.16
C ARG A 90 -3.91 -4.22 3.59
N TYR A 91 -3.92 -5.17 4.54
CA TYR A 91 -4.24 -4.88 5.94
C TYR A 91 -3.26 -3.89 6.58
N VAL A 92 -1.98 -3.94 6.21
CA VAL A 92 -0.99 -2.96 6.67
C VAL A 92 -1.29 -1.55 6.15
N PHE A 93 -1.68 -1.40 4.89
CA PHE A 93 -2.06 -0.09 4.35
C PHE A 93 -3.36 0.42 4.94
N GLU A 94 -4.36 -0.43 5.12
CA GLU A 94 -5.61 -0.09 5.79
C GLU A 94 -5.37 0.35 7.23
N GLY A 95 -4.54 -0.40 7.98
CA GLY A 95 -4.13 -0.05 9.34
C GLY A 95 -3.34 1.26 9.40
N GLY A 96 -2.41 1.47 8.48
CA GLY A 96 -1.66 2.71 8.34
C GLY A 96 -2.56 3.91 8.04
N ALA A 97 -3.55 3.73 7.14
CA ALA A 97 -4.56 4.74 6.83
C ALA A 97 -5.41 5.07 8.05
N ALA A 98 -5.92 4.06 8.77
CA ALA A 98 -6.71 4.23 9.97
C ALA A 98 -5.94 4.97 11.07
N ARG A 99 -4.68 4.58 11.31
CA ARG A 99 -3.82 5.25 12.30
C ARG A 99 -3.49 6.69 11.93
N SER A 100 -3.47 6.99 10.63
CA SER A 100 -3.20 8.33 10.09
C SER A 100 -4.46 9.21 9.98
N GLY A 101 -5.61 8.73 10.47
CA GLY A 101 -6.89 9.46 10.41
C GLY A 101 -7.53 9.50 9.01
N LEU A 102 -7.16 8.55 8.14
CA LEU A 102 -7.63 8.46 6.76
C LEU A 102 -8.61 7.28 6.53
N SER A 103 -9.16 6.69 7.61
CA SER A 103 -10.07 5.53 7.53
C SER A 103 -11.35 5.78 6.72
N SER A 104 -11.77 7.04 6.57
CA SER A 104 -12.94 7.40 5.76
C SER A 104 -12.63 7.54 4.25
N MET A 105 -11.38 7.33 3.83
CA MET A 105 -10.99 7.41 2.43
C MET A 105 -11.09 6.05 1.75
N MET A 106 -11.45 6.04 0.46
CA MET A 106 -11.42 4.82 -0.34
C MET A 106 -9.97 4.48 -0.72
N LEU A 107 -9.51 3.30 -0.29
CA LEU A 107 -8.16 2.82 -0.52
C LEU A 107 -8.00 2.25 -1.92
N PHE A 108 -7.07 2.81 -2.71
CA PHE A 108 -6.68 2.32 -4.01
C PHE A 108 -5.18 1.97 -4.00
N ILE A 109 -4.89 0.67 -4.05
CA ILE A 109 -3.51 0.17 -4.04
C ILE A 109 -3.04 -0.01 -5.47
N LEU A 110 -2.12 0.84 -5.92
CA LEU A 110 -1.45 0.69 -7.21
C LEU A 110 -0.44 -0.44 -7.12
N ARG A 111 -0.71 -1.51 -7.88
CA ARG A 111 0.19 -2.62 -8.08
C ARG A 111 0.64 -2.65 -9.54
N ILE A 112 1.72 -1.94 -9.87
CA ILE A 112 2.40 -2.18 -11.15
C ILE A 112 3.11 -3.52 -10.99
N LEU A 113 2.50 -4.56 -11.58
CA LEU A 113 3.07 -5.88 -11.73
C LEU A 113 4.28 -5.77 -12.69
N PHE A 114 5.49 -5.55 -12.17
CA PHE A 114 6.70 -6.02 -12.86
C PHE A 114 6.89 -7.51 -12.55
N LEU A 115 5.87 -8.31 -12.83
CA LEU A 115 5.90 -9.78 -12.72
C LEU A 115 6.32 -10.37 -14.07
N HIS A 116 7.46 -9.94 -14.58
CA HIS A 116 8.06 -10.51 -15.79
C HIS A 116 9.58 -10.72 -15.73
N MET A 117 10.22 -10.63 -14.55
CA MET A 117 11.66 -10.91 -14.45
C MET A 117 12.06 -11.75 -13.22
N ARG A 118 11.26 -12.76 -12.84
CA ARG A 118 11.75 -13.89 -12.03
C ARG A 118 11.07 -15.23 -12.37
N CYS A 119 10.79 -15.44 -13.65
CA CYS A 119 10.55 -16.77 -14.23
C CYS A 119 11.34 -16.89 -15.54
N VAL A 120 12.66 -16.79 -15.46
CA VAL A 120 13.56 -17.41 -16.44
C VAL A 120 14.61 -18.09 -15.58
N GLY A 121 14.53 -19.42 -15.55
CA GLY A 121 15.59 -20.28 -15.03
C GLY A 121 16.78 -20.33 -15.98
#